data_AF-A0A9X1UU99-F1
#
_entry.id   AF-A0A9X1UU99-F1
#
_cell.length_a   1.000
_cell.length_b   1.000
_cell.length_c   1.000
_cell.angle_alpha   90.00
_cell.angle_beta   90.00
_cell.angle_gamma   90.00
#
_symmetry.space_group_name_H-M   'P 1'
#
loop_
_entity.id
_entity.type
_entity.pdbx_description
1 polymer ?
#
loop_
_entity_poly.entity_id
_entity_poly.type
_entity_poly.pdbx_seq_one_letter_code
_entity_poly.pdbx_strand_id
1 'polypeptide(L)'
;MSLPSKSSISDTVVMIQAVRKVLDKTYKDGLKYAKTGVMLSGICEYAETMSDLFEMPDEKAQVESEKLIAVMDEINQQLAHALPGRATTKLFLTSTAIEKNQTWQMSRALLNPCYTTKLSDLLGID
;
A
#
# COMPACT_ATOMS: atom_id res chain seq x y z
N MET A 1 15.15 3.53 -1.14
CA MET A 1 15.79 2.60 -2.10
C MET A 1 14.75 2.32 -3.18
N SER A 2 15.02 2.64 -4.44
CA SER A 2 14.15 2.29 -5.57
C SER A 2 14.56 0.93 -6.12
N LEU A 3 13.59 0.08 -6.44
CA LEU A 3 13.82 -1.09 -7.28
C LEU A 3 13.29 -0.75 -8.68
N PRO A 4 14.15 -0.68 -9.72
CA PRO A 4 13.65 -0.70 -11.08
C PRO A 4 13.04 -2.08 -11.34
N SER A 5 11.76 -2.13 -11.71
CA SER A 5 11.20 -3.34 -12.32
C SER A 5 11.71 -3.43 -13.76
N LYS A 6 12.01 -4.65 -14.21
CA LYS A 6 12.53 -4.89 -15.57
C LYS A 6 11.44 -4.74 -16.64
N SER A 7 10.22 -5.08 -16.26
CA SER A 7 9.00 -4.96 -17.07
C SER A 7 7.89 -4.31 -16.23
N SER A 8 6.79 -3.93 -16.89
CA SER A 8 5.57 -3.45 -16.24
C SER A 8 4.94 -4.59 -15.43
N ILE A 9 4.53 -4.31 -14.19
CA ILE A 9 3.97 -5.29 -13.26
C ILE A 9 2.56 -4.82 -12.88
N SER A 10 1.55 -5.66 -13.11
CA SER A 10 0.17 -5.43 -12.68
C SER A 10 -0.25 -6.32 -11.51
N ASP A 11 0.56 -7.33 -11.17
CA ASP A 11 0.24 -8.31 -10.13
C ASP A 11 0.63 -7.80 -8.73
N THR A 12 -0.38 -7.68 -7.87
CA THR A 12 -0.21 -7.21 -6.48
C THR A 12 0.66 -8.16 -5.66
N VAL A 13 0.59 -9.47 -5.90
CA VAL A 13 1.40 -10.47 -5.17
C VAL A 13 2.88 -10.29 -5.50
N VAL A 14 3.21 -10.12 -6.79
CA VAL A 14 4.57 -9.87 -7.27
C VAL A 14 5.11 -8.56 -6.68
N MET A 15 4.29 -7.50 -6.63
CA MET A 15 4.67 -6.22 -6.00
C MET A 15 5.00 -6.39 -4.52
N ILE A 16 4.15 -7.09 -3.75
CA ILE A 16 4.39 -7.33 -2.32
C ILE A 16 5.68 -8.10 -2.10
N GLN A 17 5.95 -9.14 -2.91
CA GLN A 17 7.18 -9.91 -2.83
C GLN A 17 8.42 -9.05 -3.10
N ALA A 18 8.36 -8.18 -4.10
CA ALA A 18 9.44 -7.24 -4.39
C ALA A 18 9.67 -6.27 -3.22
N VAL A 19 8.60 -5.70 -2.65
CA VAL A 19 8.68 -4.80 -1.49
C VAL A 19 9.30 -5.50 -0.29
N ARG A 20 8.92 -6.74 0.00
CA ARG A 20 9.52 -7.52 1.10
C ARG A 20 11.04 -7.67 0.94
N LYS A 21 11.51 -7.97 -0.28
CA LYS A 21 12.95 -8.06 -0.57
C LYS A 21 13.70 -6.74 -0.33
N VAL A 22 13.06 -5.59 -0.57
CA VAL A 22 13.65 -4.27 -0.24
C VAL A 22 13.64 -4.03 1.25
N LEU A 23 12.53 -4.36 1.90
CA LEU A 23 12.37 -4.17 3.33
C LEU A 23 13.45 -4.95 4.08
N ASP A 24 13.68 -6.21 3.72
CA ASP A 24 14.73 -7.04 4.34
C ASP A 24 16.14 -6.43 4.21
N LYS A 25 16.42 -5.72 3.11
CA LYS A 25 17.71 -5.06 2.87
C LYS A 25 17.86 -3.70 3.57
N THR A 26 16.76 -3.00 3.78
CA THR A 26 16.77 -1.62 4.30
C THR A 26 16.40 -1.54 5.77
N TYR A 27 15.76 -2.59 6.30
CA TYR A 27 15.42 -2.72 7.70
C TYR A 27 16.69 -2.84 8.53
N LYS A 28 16.83 -1.94 9.48
CA LYS A 28 17.88 -1.95 10.50
C LYS A 28 17.24 -2.23 11.85
N ASP A 29 17.77 -3.24 12.52
CA ASP A 29 17.33 -3.62 13.86
C ASP A 29 17.65 -2.52 14.89
N GLY A 30 16.83 -2.42 15.94
CA GLY A 30 16.97 -1.41 17.00
C GLY A 30 16.40 -0.01 16.67
N LEU A 31 15.89 0.23 15.46
CA LEU A 31 15.22 1.47 15.07
C LEU A 31 13.70 1.32 15.11
N LYS A 32 13.01 2.32 15.68
CA LYS A 32 11.55 2.39 15.67
C LYS A 32 11.07 3.12 14.42
N TYR A 33 10.46 2.40 13.49
CA TYR A 33 9.87 2.99 12.29
C TYR A 33 8.42 3.42 12.58
N ALA A 34 8.12 4.71 12.42
CA ALA A 34 6.77 5.24 12.65
C ALA A 34 5.84 5.07 11.44
N LYS A 35 6.39 5.13 10.22
CA LYS A 35 5.66 4.97 8.96
C LYS A 35 6.61 4.50 7.87
N THR A 36 6.10 3.65 6.98
CA THR A 36 6.78 3.22 5.76
C THR A 36 5.78 3.28 4.62
N GLY A 37 6.22 3.64 3.41
CA GLY A 37 5.37 3.76 2.24
C GLY A 37 6.04 3.18 1.01
N VAL A 38 5.23 2.69 0.08
CA VAL A 38 5.65 2.22 -1.24
C VAL A 38 5.11 3.22 -2.25
N MET A 39 5.95 3.65 -3.19
CA MET A 39 5.57 4.56 -4.28
C MET A 39 5.78 3.83 -5.61
N LEU A 40 4.74 3.81 -6.42
CA LEU A 40 4.80 3.34 -7.81
C LEU A 40 5.12 4.53 -8.72
N SER A 41 5.96 4.32 -9.72
CA SER A 41 6.36 5.32 -10.72
C SER A 41 6.42 4.65 -12.09
N GLY A 42 6.16 5.42 -13.17
CA GLY A 42 6.13 4.87 -14.52
C GLY A 42 4.90 4.02 -14.80
N ILE A 43 3.71 4.51 -14.41
CA ILE A 43 2.44 3.86 -14.71
C ILE A 43 2.14 4.07 -16.20
N CYS A 44 1.96 2.98 -16.94
CA CYS A 44 1.71 2.97 -18.37
C CYS A 44 0.41 2.21 -18.68
N GLU A 45 -0.19 2.46 -19.83
CA GLU A 45 -1.31 1.65 -20.30
C GLU A 45 -0.85 0.23 -20.68
N TYR A 46 -1.73 -0.75 -20.49
CA TYR A 46 -1.43 -2.15 -20.82
C TYR A 46 -1.06 -2.31 -22.30
N ALA A 47 -1.73 -1.57 -23.19
CA ALA A 47 -1.46 -1.58 -24.63
C ALA A 47 -0.07 -1.03 -25.01
N GLU A 48 0.56 -0.23 -24.15
CA GLU A 48 1.88 0.35 -24.37
C GLU A 48 2.99 -0.43 -23.64
N THR A 49 2.66 -1.57 -23.02
CA THR A 49 3.63 -2.38 -22.31
C THR A 49 4.53 -3.10 -23.33
N MET A 50 5.76 -2.62 -23.47
CA MET A 50 6.82 -3.33 -24.18
C MET A 50 7.22 -4.56 -23.38
N SER A 51 7.00 -5.75 -23.93
CA SER A 51 7.60 -6.99 -23.43
C SER A 51 9.13 -6.90 -23.62
N ASP A 52 9.89 -7.13 -22.56
CA ASP A 52 11.35 -7.20 -22.65
C ASP A 52 11.76 -8.35 -23.58
N LEU A 53 12.66 -8.08 -24.53
CA LEU A 53 13.07 -9.01 -25.58
C LEU A 53 13.78 -10.25 -25.02
N PHE A 54 14.34 -10.14 -23.82
CA PHE A 54 15.10 -11.21 -23.15
C PHE A 54 14.38 -11.81 -21.94
N GLU A 55 13.19 -11.32 -21.63
CA GLU A 55 12.37 -11.87 -20.55
C GLU A 55 11.50 -12.97 -21.13
N MET A 56 11.79 -14.22 -20.80
CA MET A 56 10.88 -15.34 -21.06
C MET A 56 9.84 -15.35 -19.94
N PRO A 57 8.57 -14.98 -20.21
CA PRO A 57 7.54 -15.01 -19.18
C PRO A 57 7.28 -16.46 -18.79
N ASP A 58 7.13 -16.73 -17.49
CA ASP A 58 6.53 -17.98 -17.04
C ASP A 58 5.02 -17.88 -17.25
N GLU A 59 4.58 -18.20 -18.47
CA GLU A 59 3.19 -18.06 -18.91
C GLU A 59 2.22 -18.81 -17.98
N LYS A 60 2.64 -19.95 -17.42
CA LYS A 60 1.80 -20.73 -16.51
C LYS A 60 1.58 -19.99 -15.20
N ALA A 61 2.66 -19.49 -14.60
CA ALA A 61 2.57 -18.72 -13.36
C ALA A 61 1.73 -17.44 -13.54
N GLN A 62 1.84 -16.80 -14.71
CA GLN A 62 1.05 -15.61 -15.03
C GLN A 62 -0.45 -15.94 -15.15
N VAL A 63 -0.81 -16.98 -15.90
CA VAL A 63 -2.22 -17.40 -16.05
C VAL A 63 -2.84 -17.85 -14.73
N GLU A 64 -2.09 -18.55 -13.88
CA GLU A 64 -2.55 -18.95 -12.55
C GLU A 64 -2.77 -17.72 -11.65
N SER A 65 -1.86 -16.75 -11.70
CA SER A 65 -1.98 -15.52 -10.92
C SER A 65 -3.17 -14.66 -11.39
N GLU A 66 -3.36 -14.50 -12.70
CA GLU A 66 -4.50 -13.78 -13.27
C GLU A 66 -5.84 -14.38 -12.83
N LYS A 67 -5.95 -15.72 -12.84
CA LYS A 67 -7.14 -16.42 -12.34
C LYS A 67 -7.36 -16.19 -10.85
N LEU A 68 -6.30 -16.26 -10.05
CA LEU A 68 -6.38 -16.04 -8.60
C LEU A 68 -6.88 -14.62 -8.29
N ILE A 69 -6.29 -13.62 -8.96
CA ILE A 69 -6.68 -12.21 -8.79
C ILE A 69 -8.13 -12.00 -9.21
N ALA A 70 -8.54 -12.56 -10.35
CA ALA A 70 -9.92 -12.47 -10.83
C ALA A 70 -10.93 -13.08 -9.86
N VAL A 71 -10.65 -14.27 -9.32
CA VAL A 71 -11.51 -14.92 -8.31
C VAL A 71 -11.57 -14.09 -7.03
N MET A 72 -10.44 -13.55 -6.59
CA MET A 72 -10.39 -12.69 -5.41
C MET A 72 -11.22 -11.42 -5.60
N ASP A 73 -11.17 -10.81 -6.79
CA ASP A 73 -11.99 -9.65 -7.13
C ASP A 73 -13.48 -9.99 -7.24
N GLU A 74 -13.83 -11.14 -7.80
CA GLU A 74 -15.21 -11.61 -7.85
C GLU A 74 -15.79 -11.78 -6.44
N ILE A 75 -15.05 -12.45 -5.54
CA ILE A 75 -15.47 -12.61 -4.14
C ILE A 75 -15.60 -11.24 -3.46
N ASN A 76 -14.68 -10.32 -3.73
CA ASN A 76 -14.73 -8.96 -3.20
C ASN A 76 -15.99 -8.21 -3.64
N GLN A 77 -16.40 -8.35 -4.91
CA GLN A 77 -17.62 -7.76 -5.43
C GLN A 77 -18.86 -8.40 -4.78
N GLN A 78 -18.91 -9.73 -4.70
CA GLN A 78 -20.02 -10.45 -4.08
C GLN A 78 -20.20 -10.09 -2.60
N LEU A 79 -19.10 -10.00 -1.83
CA LEU A 79 -19.14 -9.60 -0.42
C LEU A 79 -19.58 -8.15 -0.25
N ALA A 80 -19.16 -7.24 -1.13
CA ALA A 80 -19.62 -5.86 -1.13
C ALA A 80 -21.13 -5.74 -1.35
N HIS A 81 -21.70 -6.56 -2.24
CA HIS A 81 -23.14 -6.60 -2.49
C HIS A 81 -23.95 -7.27 -1.36
N ALA A 82 -23.41 -8.31 -0.73
CA ALA A 82 -24.11 -9.06 0.31
C ALA A 82 -24.14 -8.35 1.68
N LEU A 83 -23.20 -7.43 1.94
CA LEU A 83 -23.03 -6.85 3.27
C LEU A 83 -22.66 -5.34 3.22
N PRO A 84 -23.58 -4.47 2.78
CA PRO A 84 -23.34 -3.03 2.79
C PRO A 84 -23.10 -2.53 4.22
N GLY A 85 -21.91 -1.96 4.47
CA GLY A 85 -21.61 -1.19 5.68
C GLY A 85 -20.87 -1.90 6.83
N ARG A 86 -20.39 -3.16 6.67
CA ARG A 86 -19.47 -3.76 7.67
C ARG A 86 -18.01 -3.50 7.32
N ALA A 87 -17.18 -3.25 8.34
CA ALA A 87 -15.75 -2.91 8.22
C ALA A 87 -14.84 -4.03 7.66
N THR A 88 -15.41 -5.17 7.25
CA THR A 88 -14.68 -6.36 6.75
C THR A 88 -15.33 -6.89 5.47
N THR A 89 -15.60 -6.00 4.50
CA THR A 89 -16.33 -6.33 3.27
C THR A 89 -15.44 -6.81 2.12
N LYS A 90 -14.13 -6.93 2.32
CA LYS A 90 -13.19 -7.24 1.25
C LYS A 90 -12.12 -8.22 1.74
N LEU A 91 -11.86 -9.24 0.93
CA LEU A 91 -10.69 -10.10 1.07
C LEU A 91 -9.46 -9.31 0.66
N PHE A 92 -8.47 -9.37 1.53
CA PHE A 92 -7.20 -8.68 1.39
C PHE A 92 -6.07 -9.71 1.54
N LEU A 93 -4.96 -9.48 0.86
CA LEU A 93 -3.74 -10.23 1.15
C LEU A 93 -3.28 -9.88 2.57
N THR A 94 -2.71 -10.82 3.31
CA THR A 94 -2.30 -10.61 4.72
C THR A 94 -1.32 -9.45 4.90
N SER A 95 -0.57 -9.11 3.85
CA SER A 95 0.36 -7.96 3.80
C SER A 95 -0.30 -6.62 3.44
N THR A 96 -1.55 -6.62 3.00
CA THR A 96 -2.34 -5.41 2.79
C THR A 96 -3.08 -5.10 4.10
N ALA A 97 -2.93 -3.86 4.58
CA ALA A 97 -3.56 -3.47 5.84
C ALA A 97 -5.08 -3.54 5.73
N ILE A 98 -5.75 -4.02 6.79
CA ILE A 98 -7.20 -3.95 6.91
C ILE A 98 -7.56 -2.47 6.89
N GLU A 99 -8.36 -2.06 5.91
CA GLU A 99 -8.96 -0.74 5.90
C GLU A 99 -9.87 -0.63 7.12
N LYS A 100 -9.39 0.01 8.20
CA LYS A 100 -10.26 0.40 9.33
C LYS A 100 -11.26 1.51 8.95
N ASN A 101 -11.49 1.72 7.64
CA ASN A 101 -12.35 2.69 6.98
C ASN A 101 -11.83 4.15 7.05
N GLN A 102 -11.17 4.67 6.00
CA GLN A 102 -10.67 6.07 6.01
C GLN A 102 -11.17 6.92 4.83
N THR A 103 -12.37 7.45 4.99
CA THR A 103 -12.83 8.69 4.31
C THR A 103 -12.45 9.95 5.11
N TRP A 104 -11.98 9.81 6.36
CA TRP A 104 -11.68 10.92 7.28
C TRP A 104 -10.33 10.76 7.98
N GLN A 105 -9.50 11.82 7.90
CA GLN A 105 -8.30 12.04 8.70
C GLN A 105 -8.61 12.97 9.89
N MET A 106 -7.75 13.00 10.92
CA MET A 106 -7.79 14.08 11.91
C MET A 106 -7.37 15.41 11.25
N SER A 107 -8.30 16.37 11.15
CA SER A 107 -7.94 17.77 10.84
C SER A 107 -7.28 18.38 12.08
N ARG A 108 -5.98 18.65 12.03
CA ARG A 108 -5.21 19.27 13.11
C ARG A 108 -5.08 20.80 12.98
N ALA A 109 -5.92 21.42 12.14
CA ALA A 109 -5.78 22.84 11.79
C ALA A 109 -6.11 23.83 12.93
N LEU A 110 -6.87 23.39 13.95
CA LEU A 110 -7.31 24.21 15.09
C LEU A 110 -6.76 23.73 16.44
N LEU A 111 -5.60 23.07 16.43
CA LEU A 111 -4.98 22.67 17.69
C LEU A 111 -4.36 23.89 18.36
N ASN A 112 -5.01 24.40 19.41
CA ASN A 112 -4.50 25.51 20.19
C ASN A 112 -3.16 25.12 20.84
N PRO A 113 -2.18 26.03 20.91
CA PRO A 113 -0.98 25.82 21.72
C PRO A 113 -1.37 25.54 23.17
N CYS A 114 -0.58 24.71 23.86
CA CYS A 114 -0.88 24.16 25.18
C CYS A 114 -0.70 25.20 26.31
N TYR A 115 -1.34 26.37 26.21
CA TYR A 115 -1.13 27.50 27.12
C TYR A 115 -1.50 27.23 28.59
N THR A 116 -2.29 26.19 28.87
CA THR A 116 -2.69 25.80 30.24
C THR A 116 -1.83 24.69 30.84
N THR A 117 -1.05 23.97 30.02
CA THR A 117 -0.26 22.80 30.44
C THR A 117 1.24 22.93 30.16
N LYS A 118 1.66 23.93 29.37
CA LYS A 118 3.05 24.35 29.17
C LYS A 118 3.19 25.84 29.44
N LEU A 119 3.52 26.18 30.69
CA LEU A 119 3.80 27.57 31.09
C LEU A 119 5.01 28.18 30.36
N SER A 120 5.88 27.34 29.78
CA SER A 120 7.01 27.77 28.95
C SER A 120 6.60 28.41 27.62
N ASP A 121 5.37 28.18 27.14
CA ASP A 121 4.85 28.74 25.88
C ASP A 121 4.21 30.13 26.07
N LEU A 122 4.22 30.70 27.30
CA LEU A 122 3.74 32.05 27.57
C LEU A 122 4.84 33.08 27.32
N LEU A 123 4.50 34.19 26.65
CA LEU A 123 5.44 35.31 26.45
C LEU A 123 5.78 35.92 27.82
N GLY A 124 7.05 35.85 28.21
CA GLY A 124 7.58 36.63 29.33
C GLY A 124 7.60 38.11 28.94
N ILE A 125 6.97 38.95 29.75
CA ILE A 125 7.00 40.40 29.63
C ILE A 125 7.94 40.89 30.74
N ASP A 126 9.03 41.57 30.36
CA ASP A 126 9.92 42.30 31.28
C ASP A 126 9.25 43.56 31.85
#